data_AF-A0A9D5NKL0-F1
#
_entry.id   AF-A0A9D5NKL0-F1
#
_cell.length_a   1.000
_cell.length_b   1.000
_cell.length_c   1.000
_cell.angle_alpha   90.00
_cell.angle_beta   90.00
_cell.angle_gamma   90.00
#
_symmetry.space_group_name_H-M   'P 1'
#
loop_
_entity.id
_entity.type
_entity.pdbx_description
1 polymer ?
#
loop_
_entity_poly.entity_id
_entity_poly.type
_entity_poly.pdbx_seq_one_letter_code
_entity_poly.pdbx_strand_id
1 'polypeptide(L)'
;MSKKRGSYQFTNGEFLRADTLMPISDSEIKTKAAELDFSVTNEGTEHMNLTISLTDIEISDDLKDVDFRWGLYNKDTGVGLSFGIFKDVGTSKSMVIYRDTIIDAVLDENEEDITKNYTLRVWIHDDGANQNYMQGETFSAKVTVDGEPISYTPESCFGFEDGTITNYHYYEDTDELYNKACGADVVIPKTIGGEPVTAFDDTDSEGFGLVANNLIIPDTITTFGTIYGVYVDHVTIPESVTFASIDVGDIKSIMIPESVQDLYLIDNTIEKTVVIPGNVENVAIHIGDAGEPNTIENIIFMDGITKISEEAFKGNYSLTTIEIPSTVTSIGKDAFESNDDLTEIVVRGKTSAPSGFAENWDCKFYDWETGECTERYNVVFRP
;
A
#
# COMPACT_ATOMS: atom_id res chain seq x y z
N MET A 1 22.72 -30.54 8.62
CA MET A 1 21.34 -31.05 8.42
C MET A 1 21.07 -30.93 6.93
N SER A 2 20.38 -31.88 6.30
CA SER A 2 19.98 -31.72 4.89
C SER A 2 18.89 -30.66 4.83
N LYS A 3 19.16 -29.52 4.19
CA LYS A 3 18.17 -28.45 3.96
C LYS A 3 16.99 -29.04 3.19
N LYS A 4 15.76 -28.78 3.65
CA LYS A 4 14.54 -29.29 3.01
C LYS A 4 14.11 -28.34 1.91
N ARG A 5 13.55 -28.88 0.83
CA ARG A 5 12.96 -28.09 -0.26
C ARG A 5 11.73 -27.34 0.27
N GLY A 6 11.69 -26.02 0.11
CA GLY A 6 10.55 -25.16 0.46
C GLY A 6 10.22 -25.00 1.95
N SER A 7 11.21 -25.01 2.86
CA SER A 7 10.98 -24.80 4.30
C SER A 7 11.46 -23.42 4.78
N TYR A 8 10.59 -22.71 5.51
CA TYR A 8 10.95 -21.55 6.31
C TYR A 8 10.65 -21.81 7.78
N GLN A 9 11.40 -21.14 8.66
CA GLN A 9 11.11 -21.07 10.08
C GLN A 9 10.68 -19.66 10.45
N PHE A 10 9.59 -19.60 11.21
CA PHE A 10 9.17 -18.41 11.91
C PHE A 10 9.57 -18.57 13.37
N THR A 11 9.99 -17.51 14.04
CA THR A 11 10.08 -17.46 15.50
C THR A 11 8.66 -17.66 16.08
N ASN A 12 8.31 -18.93 16.31
CA ASN A 12 7.01 -19.57 16.59
C ASN A 12 5.80 -18.71 17.05
N GLY A 13 4.79 -18.56 16.16
CA GLY A 13 3.37 -18.36 16.48
C GLY A 13 3.06 -17.27 17.50
N GLU A 14 3.90 -16.24 17.54
CA GLU A 14 3.88 -15.24 18.59
C GLU A 14 2.62 -14.37 18.50
N PHE A 15 2.14 -14.01 19.68
CA PHE A 15 1.02 -13.10 19.81
C PHE A 15 1.57 -11.71 20.07
N LEU A 16 1.18 -10.77 19.21
CA LEU A 16 1.25 -9.37 19.57
C LEU A 16 0.19 -9.15 20.64
N ARG A 17 0.60 -8.73 21.84
CA ARG A 17 -0.29 -8.48 22.97
C ARG A 17 -0.10 -7.06 23.46
N ALA A 18 -1.20 -6.41 23.74
CA ALA A 18 -1.21 -5.12 24.41
C ALA A 18 -2.13 -5.23 25.62
N ASP A 19 -1.56 -5.17 26.82
CA ASP A 19 -2.32 -5.21 28.07
C ASP A 19 -2.95 -3.84 28.39
N THR A 20 -2.52 -2.79 27.69
CA THR A 20 -3.12 -1.45 27.72
C THR A 20 -2.80 -0.75 26.40
N LEU A 21 -3.81 -0.45 25.60
CA LEU A 21 -3.68 0.41 24.42
C LEU A 21 -4.18 1.81 24.75
N MET A 22 -3.25 2.75 24.83
CA MET A 22 -3.59 4.17 24.91
C MET A 22 -3.49 4.78 23.50
N PRO A 23 -4.32 5.79 23.18
CA PRO A 23 -4.07 6.65 22.04
C PRO A 23 -2.69 7.27 22.17
N ILE A 24 -1.90 7.21 21.09
CA ILE A 24 -0.55 7.78 21.06
C ILE A 24 -0.36 8.64 19.81
N SER A 25 0.52 9.64 19.94
CA SER A 25 1.03 10.37 18.79
C SER A 25 2.06 9.54 18.03
N ASP A 26 2.29 9.90 16.78
CA ASP A 26 3.27 9.23 15.90
C ASP A 26 4.72 9.35 16.38
N SER A 27 5.08 10.45 17.07
CA SER A 27 6.38 10.58 17.74
C SER A 27 6.62 9.50 18.81
N GLU A 28 5.55 8.86 19.30
CA GLU A 28 5.58 7.88 20.37
C GLU A 28 5.46 6.44 19.86
N ILE A 29 5.08 6.21 18.59
CA ILE A 29 4.84 4.87 18.02
C ILE A 29 5.99 3.92 18.32
N LYS A 30 7.24 4.32 18.05
CA LYS A 30 8.43 3.47 18.29
C LYS A 30 8.66 3.09 19.75
N THR A 31 8.04 3.79 20.70
CA THR A 31 8.30 3.62 22.14
C THR A 31 7.09 3.15 22.93
N LYS A 32 5.87 3.35 22.40
CA LYS A 32 4.62 3.11 23.12
C LYS A 32 3.63 2.20 22.39
N ALA A 33 3.78 2.01 21.07
CA ALA A 33 2.91 1.07 20.36
C ALA A 33 3.12 -0.35 20.90
N ALA A 34 2.07 -1.17 20.83
CA ALA A 34 2.25 -2.59 21.03
C ALA A 34 3.14 -3.11 19.91
N GLU A 35 4.23 -3.80 20.27
CA GLU A 35 5.27 -4.20 19.34
C GLU A 35 5.52 -5.70 19.43
N LEU A 36 5.72 -6.33 18.28
CA LEU A 36 6.17 -7.70 18.17
C LEU A 36 7.26 -7.77 17.12
N ASP A 37 8.46 -8.14 17.57
CA ASP A 37 9.57 -8.46 16.71
C ASP A 37 9.55 -9.93 16.35
N PHE A 38 9.72 -10.24 15.07
CA PHE A 38 9.83 -11.62 14.61
C PHE A 38 10.73 -11.71 13.40
N SER A 39 11.19 -12.92 13.10
CA SER A 39 12.02 -13.17 11.93
C SER A 39 11.44 -14.30 11.10
N VAL A 40 11.64 -14.20 9.79
CA VAL A 40 11.35 -15.28 8.84
C VAL A 40 12.68 -15.69 8.23
N THR A 41 13.02 -16.97 8.41
CA THR A 41 14.25 -17.56 7.87
C THR A 41 13.88 -18.54 6.77
N ASN A 42 14.39 -18.33 5.56
CA ASN A 42 14.35 -19.34 4.50
C ASN A 42 15.52 -20.31 4.69
N GLU A 43 15.18 -21.57 5.03
CA GLU A 43 16.14 -22.67 5.17
C GLU A 43 16.17 -23.55 3.90
N GLY A 44 15.38 -23.18 2.88
CA GLY A 44 15.19 -23.92 1.64
C GLY A 44 16.06 -23.42 0.50
N THR A 45 16.15 -24.26 -0.52
CA THR A 45 16.87 -23.98 -1.78
C THR A 45 15.97 -23.35 -2.84
N GLU A 46 14.80 -22.84 -2.46
CA GLU A 46 13.81 -22.23 -3.36
C GLU A 46 13.48 -20.84 -2.84
N HIS A 47 13.21 -19.90 -3.75
CA HIS A 47 12.71 -18.58 -3.40
C HIS A 47 11.30 -18.74 -2.83
N MET A 48 10.93 -17.93 -1.84
CA MET A 48 9.61 -18.04 -1.18
C MET A 48 8.81 -16.74 -1.29
N ASN A 49 7.51 -16.87 -1.58
CA ASN A 49 6.54 -15.79 -1.55
C ASN A 49 5.99 -15.74 -0.13
N LEU A 50 6.09 -14.58 0.51
CA LEU A 50 5.76 -14.43 1.90
C LEU A 50 4.41 -13.73 2.03
N THR A 51 3.47 -14.36 2.70
CA THR A 51 2.24 -13.70 3.15
C THR A 51 2.28 -13.63 4.67
N ILE A 52 2.26 -12.41 5.21
CA ILE A 52 2.13 -12.17 6.64
C ILE A 52 0.69 -11.74 6.90
N SER A 53 0.05 -12.46 7.80
CA SER A 53 -1.32 -12.20 8.23
C SER A 53 -1.40 -12.08 9.73
N LEU A 54 -2.45 -11.40 10.18
CA LEU A 54 -2.89 -11.40 11.57
C LEU A 54 -4.11 -12.30 11.66
N THR A 55 -4.11 -13.25 12.60
CA THR A 55 -5.23 -14.15 12.88
C THR A 55 -5.56 -14.13 14.37
N ASP A 56 -6.66 -14.78 14.74
CA ASP A 56 -7.05 -14.94 16.15
C ASP A 56 -7.10 -13.58 16.87
N ILE A 57 -7.60 -12.56 16.16
CA ILE A 57 -7.68 -11.19 16.69
C ILE A 57 -8.74 -11.18 17.80
N GLU A 58 -8.31 -10.85 19.01
CA GLU A 58 -9.14 -10.74 20.20
C GLU A 58 -8.98 -9.34 20.80
N ILE A 59 -10.10 -8.66 21.00
CA ILE A 59 -10.14 -7.28 21.46
C ILE A 59 -11.22 -7.15 22.54
N SER A 60 -10.95 -6.33 23.55
CA SER A 60 -11.92 -6.04 24.61
C SER A 60 -13.20 -5.41 24.05
N ASP A 61 -14.34 -5.67 24.68
CA ASP A 61 -15.65 -5.20 24.18
C ASP A 61 -15.71 -3.67 24.03
N ASP A 62 -15.06 -2.92 24.93
CA ASP A 62 -15.00 -1.46 24.92
C ASP A 62 -14.17 -0.88 23.76
N LEU A 63 -13.39 -1.72 23.09
CA LEU A 63 -12.51 -1.37 21.97
C LEU A 63 -13.08 -1.75 20.60
N LYS A 64 -14.29 -2.34 20.52
CA LYS A 64 -14.83 -2.88 19.27
C LYS A 64 -15.11 -1.85 18.19
N ASP A 65 -15.42 -0.62 18.59
CA ASP A 65 -15.73 0.50 17.72
C ASP A 65 -14.53 1.46 17.56
N VAL A 66 -13.34 1.04 18.00
CA VAL A 66 -12.10 1.83 17.92
C VAL A 66 -11.30 1.38 16.70
N ASP A 67 -10.90 2.33 15.88
CA ASP A 67 -9.99 2.09 14.77
C ASP A 67 -8.55 1.91 15.28
N PHE A 68 -7.95 0.76 14.96
CA PHE A 68 -6.54 0.49 15.29
C PHE A 68 -5.69 0.66 14.05
N ARG A 69 -4.60 1.40 14.15
CA ARG A 69 -3.58 1.45 13.11
C ARG A 69 -2.58 0.32 13.32
N TRP A 70 -2.04 -0.18 12.22
CA TRP A 70 -0.95 -1.11 12.22
C TRP A 70 0.10 -0.74 11.18
N GLY A 71 1.33 -1.15 11.43
CA GLY A 71 2.45 -0.97 10.53
C GLY A 71 3.41 -2.14 10.67
N LEU A 72 3.81 -2.70 9.54
CA LEU A 72 4.88 -3.68 9.47
C LEU A 72 6.13 -2.97 8.99
N TYR A 73 7.25 -3.19 9.69
CA TYR A 73 8.51 -2.54 9.42
C TYR A 73 9.60 -3.58 9.19
N ASN A 74 10.53 -3.28 8.29
CA ASN A 74 11.82 -3.94 8.25
C ASN A 74 12.57 -3.55 9.52
N LYS A 75 12.91 -4.53 10.37
CA LYS A 75 13.51 -4.26 11.69
C LYS A 75 14.93 -3.72 11.57
N ASP A 76 15.66 -4.13 10.53
CA ASP A 76 17.07 -3.79 10.37
C ASP A 76 17.24 -2.36 9.83
N THR A 77 16.34 -1.94 8.92
CA THR A 77 16.37 -0.58 8.34
C THR A 77 15.45 0.40 9.07
N GLY A 78 14.41 -0.11 9.73
CA GLY A 78 13.34 0.67 10.34
C GLY A 78 12.32 1.22 9.35
N VAL A 79 12.43 0.89 8.06
CA VAL A 79 11.51 1.34 7.00
C VAL A 79 10.18 0.60 7.11
N GLY A 80 9.08 1.33 7.08
CA GLY A 80 7.75 0.73 7.00
C GLY A 80 7.48 0.09 5.64
N LEU A 81 7.04 -1.16 5.66
CA LEU A 81 6.80 -1.99 4.48
C LEU A 81 5.34 -1.99 4.06
N SER A 82 4.43 -1.91 5.03
CA SER A 82 2.98 -1.93 4.81
C SER A 82 2.26 -1.38 6.02
N PHE A 83 1.09 -0.81 5.77
CA PHE A 83 0.32 -0.05 6.74
C PHE A 83 -1.16 -0.29 6.55
N GLY A 84 -1.91 -0.17 7.64
CA GLY A 84 -3.35 -0.18 7.53
C GLY A 84 -4.08 0.15 8.80
N ILE A 85 -5.39 0.03 8.71
CA ILE A 85 -6.31 0.24 9.81
C ILE A 85 -7.20 -0.98 9.93
N PHE A 86 -7.42 -1.44 11.16
CA PHE A 86 -8.53 -2.30 11.48
C PHE A 86 -9.76 -1.43 11.70
N LYS A 87 -10.71 -1.49 10.76
CA LYS A 87 -12.07 -1.00 10.97
C LYS A 87 -12.96 -2.15 11.44
N ASP A 88 -13.91 -1.88 12.32
CA ASP A 88 -14.93 -2.85 12.79
C ASP A 88 -14.36 -4.19 13.31
N VAL A 89 -13.28 -4.11 14.08
CA VAL A 89 -12.44 -5.26 14.46
C VAL A 89 -13.20 -6.33 15.26
N GLY A 90 -14.34 -5.97 15.86
CA GLY A 90 -15.24 -6.93 16.50
C GLY A 90 -15.78 -8.03 15.57
N THR A 91 -15.68 -7.86 14.25
CA THR A 91 -16.18 -8.83 13.25
C THR A 91 -15.08 -9.55 12.46
N SER A 92 -13.94 -8.90 12.23
CA SER A 92 -12.84 -9.47 11.45
C SER A 92 -11.87 -10.27 12.33
N LYS A 93 -11.74 -11.57 12.04
CA LYS A 93 -10.84 -12.47 12.79
C LYS A 93 -9.49 -12.69 12.13
N SER A 94 -9.29 -12.16 10.93
CA SER A 94 -8.04 -12.28 10.19
C SER A 94 -7.86 -11.21 9.11
N MET A 95 -6.62 -10.81 8.84
CA MET A 95 -6.27 -9.89 7.77
C MET A 95 -4.87 -10.19 7.21
N VAL A 96 -4.72 -10.14 5.89
CA VAL A 96 -3.40 -10.10 5.24
C VAL A 96 -2.85 -8.69 5.40
N ILE A 97 -1.70 -8.56 6.07
CA ILE A 97 -1.08 -7.25 6.34
C ILE A 97 0.11 -6.97 5.44
N TYR A 98 0.69 -8.02 4.87
CA TYR A 98 1.85 -7.86 4.02
C TYR A 98 1.97 -9.04 3.06
N ARG A 99 2.33 -8.70 1.83
CA ARG A 99 2.86 -9.62 0.84
C ARG A 99 4.26 -9.10 0.54
N ASP A 100 5.25 -9.97 0.65
CA ASP A 100 6.62 -9.69 0.25
C ASP A 100 7.04 -10.73 -0.75
N THR A 101 8.03 -10.44 -1.57
CA THR A 101 8.48 -11.43 -2.53
C THR A 101 9.98 -11.54 -2.60
N ILE A 102 10.38 -12.81 -2.64
CA ILE A 102 11.73 -13.33 -2.73
C ILE A 102 12.43 -13.20 -1.37
N ILE A 103 12.06 -14.06 -0.41
CA ILE A 103 13.14 -14.52 0.48
C ILE A 103 14.03 -15.38 -0.39
N ASP A 104 15.23 -14.87 -0.66
CA ASP A 104 16.17 -15.50 -1.58
C ASP A 104 16.41 -16.97 -1.20
N ALA A 105 16.55 -17.81 -2.21
CA ALA A 105 16.89 -19.21 -2.02
C ALA A 105 18.30 -19.31 -1.43
N VAL A 106 18.51 -20.25 -0.52
CA VAL A 106 19.87 -20.58 -0.10
C VAL A 106 20.45 -21.56 -1.12
N LEU A 107 21.29 -21.06 -2.04
CA LEU A 107 21.72 -21.79 -3.24
C LEU A 107 22.91 -22.72 -2.97
N ASP A 108 23.68 -22.45 -1.92
CA ASP A 108 24.78 -23.29 -1.44
C ASP A 108 24.50 -23.86 -0.04
N GLU A 109 24.89 -25.12 0.21
CA GLU A 109 24.83 -25.71 1.56
C GLU A 109 25.73 -25.00 2.58
N ASN A 110 26.69 -24.21 2.10
CA ASN A 110 27.60 -23.38 2.89
C ASN A 110 27.11 -21.92 3.04
N GLU A 111 26.05 -21.50 2.32
CA GLU A 111 25.44 -20.20 2.52
C GLU A 111 24.61 -20.19 3.81
N GLU A 112 24.73 -19.09 4.56
CA GLU A 112 23.93 -18.85 5.76
C GLU A 112 22.44 -18.75 5.38
N ASP A 113 21.56 -19.18 6.29
CA ASP A 113 20.14 -19.09 6.06
C ASP A 113 19.72 -17.61 5.96
N ILE A 114 18.89 -17.31 4.97
CA ILE A 114 18.49 -15.93 4.69
C ILE A 114 17.36 -15.58 5.64
N THR A 115 17.65 -14.64 6.55
CA THR A 115 16.72 -14.20 7.59
C THR A 115 16.32 -12.77 7.34
N LYS A 116 15.00 -12.53 7.20
CA LYS A 116 14.41 -11.19 7.22
C LYS A 116 13.83 -10.93 8.60
N ASN A 117 14.13 -9.76 9.16
CA ASN A 117 13.66 -9.35 10.48
C ASN A 117 12.57 -8.29 10.33
N TYR A 118 11.48 -8.49 11.06
CA TYR A 118 10.32 -7.63 11.02
C TYR A 118 9.97 -7.12 12.42
N THR A 119 9.40 -5.93 12.44
CA THR A 119 8.74 -5.37 13.62
C THR A 119 7.30 -5.05 13.22
N LEU A 120 6.33 -5.67 13.88
CA LEU A 120 4.92 -5.31 13.76
C LEU A 120 4.54 -4.38 14.90
N ARG A 121 3.89 -3.27 14.58
CA ARG A 121 3.31 -2.36 15.57
C ARG A 121 1.81 -2.25 15.39
N VAL A 122 1.08 -2.20 16.51
CA VAL A 122 -0.34 -1.84 16.56
C VAL A 122 -0.53 -0.73 17.59
N TRP A 123 -1.32 0.28 17.23
CA TRP A 123 -1.62 1.39 18.11
C TRP A 123 -3.01 1.97 17.84
N ILE A 124 -3.52 2.72 18.81
CA ILE A 124 -4.66 3.61 18.62
C ILE A 124 -4.07 4.98 18.28
N HIS A 125 -4.49 5.57 17.17
CA HIS A 125 -4.05 6.91 16.80
C HIS A 125 -4.78 7.96 17.66
N ASP A 126 -4.03 8.87 18.29
CA ASP A 126 -4.61 9.98 19.03
C ASP A 126 -5.07 11.09 18.08
N ASP A 127 -6.36 11.07 17.72
CA ASP A 127 -7.00 12.10 16.89
C ASP A 127 -7.46 13.33 17.70
N GLY A 128 -7.11 13.38 19.00
CA GLY A 128 -7.51 14.41 19.94
C GLY A 128 -8.94 14.30 20.46
N ALA A 129 -9.76 13.36 19.96
CA ALA A 129 -11.16 13.20 20.36
C ALA A 129 -11.36 12.13 21.46
N ASN A 130 -10.49 11.12 21.52
CA ASN A 130 -10.67 9.92 22.36
C ASN A 130 -9.70 9.86 23.56
N GLN A 131 -9.66 10.92 24.39
CA GLN A 131 -8.76 11.03 25.55
C GLN A 131 -9.26 10.26 26.81
N ASN A 132 -10.39 9.56 26.74
CA ASN A 132 -10.91 8.82 27.90
C ASN A 132 -10.14 7.50 28.06
N TYR A 133 -9.27 7.51 29.07
CA TYR A 133 -8.38 6.45 29.53
C TYR A 133 -8.99 5.05 29.45
N MET A 134 -8.59 4.32 28.41
CA MET A 134 -8.75 2.87 28.32
C MET A 134 -7.60 2.23 29.10
N GLN A 135 -7.87 1.96 30.37
CA GLN A 135 -6.96 1.27 31.27
C GLN A 135 -7.46 -0.15 31.57
N GLY A 136 -6.78 -1.15 30.99
CA GLY A 136 -7.04 -2.57 31.20
C GLY A 136 -7.69 -3.28 30.01
N GLU A 137 -8.00 -2.55 28.94
CA GLU A 137 -8.48 -3.08 27.67
C GLU A 137 -7.31 -3.69 26.91
N THR A 138 -7.54 -4.92 26.46
CA THR A 138 -6.54 -5.74 25.82
C THR A 138 -6.78 -5.89 24.33
N PHE A 139 -5.69 -5.94 23.58
CA PHE A 139 -5.64 -6.42 22.20
C PHE A 139 -4.70 -7.62 22.16
N SER A 140 -5.09 -8.64 21.39
CA SER A 140 -4.13 -9.65 20.94
C SER A 140 -4.41 -10.06 19.50
N ALA A 141 -3.34 -10.31 18.76
CA ALA A 141 -3.41 -10.91 17.44
C ALA A 141 -2.23 -11.86 17.28
N LYS A 142 -2.47 -12.99 16.63
CA LYS A 142 -1.43 -13.94 16.28
C LYS A 142 -0.85 -13.55 14.93
N VAL A 143 0.48 -13.46 14.84
CA VAL A 143 1.15 -13.35 13.54
C VAL A 143 1.24 -14.73 12.92
N THR A 144 0.68 -14.88 11.72
CA THR A 144 0.84 -16.07 10.89
C THR A 144 1.64 -15.70 9.66
N VAL A 145 2.62 -16.53 9.37
CA VAL A 145 3.48 -16.39 8.21
C VAL A 145 3.30 -17.62 7.35
N ASP A 146 2.81 -17.39 6.14
CA ASP A 146 2.68 -18.40 5.11
C ASP A 146 3.73 -18.13 4.02
N GLY A 147 4.48 -19.16 3.67
CA GLY A 147 5.49 -19.14 2.65
C GLY A 147 5.18 -20.20 1.60
N GLU A 148 5.04 -19.77 0.36
CA GLU A 148 4.83 -20.65 -0.79
C GLU A 148 6.07 -20.61 -1.69
N PRO A 149 6.60 -21.76 -2.16
CA PRO A 149 7.70 -21.77 -3.11
C PRO A 149 7.35 -20.99 -4.36
N ILE A 150 8.22 -20.05 -4.74
CA ILE A 150 8.07 -19.27 -5.96
C ILE A 150 8.69 -20.05 -7.11
N SER A 151 7.91 -20.21 -8.16
CA SER A 151 8.47 -20.25 -9.50
C SER A 151 8.35 -18.85 -10.07
N TYR A 152 9.48 -18.22 -10.41
CA TYR A 152 9.42 -16.99 -11.18
C TYR A 152 8.58 -17.23 -12.43
N THR A 153 7.82 -16.21 -12.81
CA THR A 153 7.13 -16.27 -14.09
C THR A 153 8.21 -16.45 -15.17
N PRO A 154 8.09 -17.47 -16.05
CA PRO A 154 9.14 -17.79 -17.01
C PRO A 154 9.57 -16.53 -17.77
N GLU A 155 10.89 -16.35 -17.96
CA GLU A 155 11.42 -15.18 -18.70
C GLU A 155 10.76 -15.04 -20.09
N SER A 156 10.39 -16.16 -20.72
CA SER A 156 9.66 -16.20 -21.99
C SER A 156 8.25 -15.59 -21.95
N CYS A 157 7.72 -15.27 -20.78
CA CYS A 157 6.46 -14.56 -20.62
C CYS A 157 6.61 -13.05 -20.77
N PHE A 158 7.84 -12.54 -20.83
CA PHE A 158 8.13 -11.12 -20.89
C PHE A 158 8.91 -10.79 -22.17
N GLY A 159 8.46 -9.80 -22.92
CA GLY A 159 9.36 -9.08 -23.80
C GLY A 159 10.29 -8.20 -22.97
N PHE A 160 11.54 -8.12 -23.39
CA PHE A 160 12.57 -7.46 -22.61
C PHE A 160 13.63 -6.84 -23.51
N GLU A 161 13.87 -5.55 -23.34
CA GLU A 161 14.86 -4.77 -24.08
C GLU A 161 15.58 -3.80 -23.13
N ASP A 162 16.92 -3.85 -23.12
CA ASP A 162 17.79 -2.92 -22.38
C ASP A 162 17.37 -2.64 -20.92
N GLY A 163 17.01 -3.69 -20.16
CA GLY A 163 16.63 -3.56 -18.76
C GLY A 163 15.15 -3.23 -18.52
N THR A 164 14.35 -3.15 -19.59
CA THR A 164 12.94 -2.74 -19.56
C THR A 164 12.05 -3.88 -20.00
N ILE A 165 10.99 -4.17 -19.25
CA ILE A 165 9.95 -5.11 -19.67
C ILE A 165 9.02 -4.41 -20.65
N THR A 166 8.90 -4.92 -21.87
CA THR A 166 8.12 -4.28 -22.94
C THR A 166 6.69 -4.78 -23.01
N ASN A 167 6.43 -6.04 -22.64
CA ASN A 167 5.08 -6.62 -22.63
C ASN A 167 5.04 -7.91 -21.82
N TYR A 168 3.82 -8.34 -21.48
CA TYR A 168 3.52 -9.64 -20.91
C TYR A 168 2.74 -10.50 -21.91
N HIS A 169 3.30 -11.64 -22.31
CA HIS A 169 2.75 -12.55 -23.31
C HIS A 169 1.58 -13.40 -22.77
N TYR A 170 0.50 -12.75 -22.33
CA TYR A 170 -0.74 -13.42 -21.90
C TYR A 170 -1.76 -13.57 -23.03
N TYR A 171 -1.71 -12.73 -24.08
CA TYR A 171 -2.63 -12.78 -25.21
C TYR A 171 -1.98 -12.31 -26.51
N GLU A 172 -1.78 -13.22 -27.48
CA GLU A 172 -1.89 -12.90 -28.90
C GLU A 172 -2.83 -13.90 -29.57
N ASP A 173 -3.84 -13.37 -30.23
CA ASP A 173 -5.02 -14.06 -30.74
C ASP A 173 -4.78 -14.85 -32.05
N THR A 174 -3.56 -15.35 -32.31
CA THR A 174 -3.27 -16.04 -33.60
C THR A 174 -2.35 -17.27 -33.58
N ASP A 175 -1.79 -17.72 -32.46
CA ASP A 175 -1.03 -18.99 -32.47
C ASP A 175 -1.18 -19.80 -31.16
N GLU A 176 -1.80 -20.98 -31.25
CA GLU A 176 -2.13 -21.92 -30.15
C GLU A 176 -0.90 -22.46 -29.35
N LEU A 177 0.31 -21.98 -29.62
CA LEU A 177 1.56 -22.60 -29.15
C LEU A 177 2.24 -21.92 -27.96
N TYR A 178 1.99 -20.64 -27.69
CA TYR A 178 2.60 -19.92 -26.54
C TYR A 178 1.67 -19.79 -25.32
N ASN A 179 0.38 -20.05 -25.49
CA ASN A 179 -0.66 -19.40 -24.68
C ASN A 179 -1.20 -20.26 -23.50
N LYS A 180 -0.32 -20.96 -22.78
CA LYS A 180 -0.72 -21.77 -21.61
C LYS A 180 0.30 -21.86 -20.46
N ALA A 181 1.46 -21.21 -20.61
CA ALA A 181 2.56 -21.32 -19.65
C ALA A 181 2.68 -20.11 -18.70
N CYS A 182 2.17 -18.94 -19.10
CA CYS A 182 2.19 -17.73 -18.29
C CYS A 182 0.96 -17.72 -17.38
N GLY A 183 1.19 -17.70 -16.08
CA GLY A 183 0.17 -17.87 -15.05
C GLY A 183 -0.39 -16.54 -14.55
N ALA A 184 -1.58 -16.59 -13.95
CA ALA A 184 -2.26 -15.42 -13.39
C ALA A 184 -1.63 -14.90 -12.09
N ASP A 185 -0.53 -15.46 -11.57
CA ASP A 185 0.22 -14.85 -10.46
C ASP A 185 1.60 -14.50 -10.99
N VAL A 186 1.89 -13.20 -11.09
CA VAL A 186 3.09 -12.71 -11.78
C VAL A 186 4.13 -12.25 -10.77
N VAL A 187 5.22 -13.02 -10.73
CA VAL A 187 6.45 -12.66 -10.02
C VAL A 187 7.51 -12.37 -11.05
N ILE A 188 7.83 -11.10 -11.19
CA ILE A 188 8.81 -10.64 -12.18
C ILE A 188 10.21 -11.07 -11.74
N PRO A 189 10.99 -11.73 -12.63
CA PRO A 189 12.38 -12.07 -12.36
C PRO A 189 13.23 -10.82 -12.07
N LYS A 190 14.22 -10.92 -11.17
CA LYS A 190 15.21 -9.85 -10.97
C LYS A 190 16.08 -9.62 -12.22
N THR A 191 16.26 -10.66 -13.04
CA THR A 191 17.01 -10.61 -14.31
C THR A 191 16.27 -11.36 -15.41
N ILE A 192 16.35 -10.89 -16.65
CA ILE A 192 15.89 -11.61 -17.85
C ILE A 192 17.09 -11.74 -18.79
N GLY A 193 17.43 -12.97 -19.21
CA GLY A 193 18.62 -13.22 -20.03
C GLY A 193 19.95 -12.88 -19.33
N GLY A 194 19.95 -12.75 -18.00
CA GLY A 194 21.10 -12.34 -17.18
C GLY A 194 21.27 -10.82 -17.03
N GLU A 195 20.46 -10.02 -17.70
CA GLU A 195 20.42 -8.56 -17.55
C GLU A 195 19.39 -8.16 -16.48
N PRO A 196 19.66 -7.13 -15.67
CA PRO A 196 18.76 -6.72 -14.59
C PRO A 196 17.47 -6.11 -15.13
N VAL A 197 16.35 -6.49 -14.52
CA VAL A 197 15.06 -5.84 -14.77
C VAL A 197 14.99 -4.57 -13.93
N THR A 198 14.89 -3.42 -14.58
CA THR A 198 15.01 -2.10 -13.93
C THR A 198 13.83 -1.16 -14.20
N ALA A 199 13.04 -1.44 -15.22
CA ALA A 199 11.90 -0.61 -15.62
C ALA A 199 10.82 -1.42 -16.35
N PHE A 200 9.68 -0.77 -16.55
CA PHE A 200 8.62 -1.18 -17.45
C PHE A 200 8.51 -0.16 -18.57
N ASP A 201 8.16 -0.65 -19.76
CA ASP A 201 7.89 0.21 -20.89
C ASP A 201 6.54 0.92 -20.69
N ASP A 202 6.57 2.24 -20.76
CA ASP A 202 5.43 3.17 -20.62
C ASP A 202 5.15 3.86 -21.97
N THR A 203 5.66 3.32 -23.08
CA THR A 203 5.57 3.99 -24.39
C THR A 203 4.53 3.40 -25.33
N ASP A 204 3.99 2.21 -25.03
CA ASP A 204 3.13 1.50 -25.98
C ASP A 204 1.63 1.69 -25.70
N SER A 205 0.92 2.19 -26.71
CA SER A 205 -0.52 2.47 -26.66
C SER A 205 -1.39 1.21 -26.66
N GLU A 206 -0.82 0.04 -26.95
CA GLU A 206 -1.53 -1.25 -26.88
C GLU A 206 -1.62 -1.80 -25.45
N GLY A 207 -0.88 -1.22 -24.50
CA GLY A 207 -0.84 -1.63 -23.11
C GLY A 207 0.03 -2.87 -22.85
N PHE A 208 0.52 -2.98 -21.63
CA PHE A 208 1.45 -4.01 -21.18
C PHE A 208 0.90 -5.44 -21.33
N GLY A 209 -0.43 -5.60 -21.43
CA GLY A 209 -1.09 -6.87 -21.72
C GLY A 209 -1.10 -7.86 -20.56
N LEU A 210 -0.89 -7.39 -19.32
CA LEU A 210 -0.84 -8.26 -18.14
C LEU A 210 -2.18 -8.35 -17.44
N VAL A 211 -2.71 -9.57 -17.35
CA VAL A 211 -3.90 -9.88 -16.56
C VAL A 211 -3.51 -10.95 -15.54
N ALA A 212 -3.56 -10.60 -14.26
CA ALA A 212 -3.11 -11.45 -13.17
C ALA A 212 -3.94 -11.19 -11.90
N ASN A 213 -3.91 -12.07 -10.90
CA ASN A 213 -4.43 -11.80 -9.57
C ASN A 213 -3.40 -11.01 -8.76
N ASN A 214 -2.13 -11.39 -8.85
CA ASN A 214 -1.06 -10.76 -8.08
C ASN A 214 0.04 -10.25 -9.01
N LEU A 215 0.46 -9.00 -8.81
CA LEU A 215 1.67 -8.45 -9.40
C LEU A 215 2.68 -8.12 -8.30
N ILE A 216 3.83 -8.77 -8.41
CA ILE A 216 4.98 -8.53 -7.56
C ILE A 216 6.11 -7.93 -8.40
N ILE A 217 6.60 -6.80 -7.92
CA ILE A 217 7.69 -6.04 -8.54
C ILE A 217 9.00 -6.33 -7.76
N PRO A 218 10.11 -6.70 -8.43
CA PRO A 218 11.37 -6.99 -7.77
C PRO A 218 12.05 -5.71 -7.26
N ASP A 219 12.92 -5.88 -6.26
CA ASP A 219 13.73 -4.81 -5.67
C ASP A 219 14.72 -4.14 -6.65
N THR A 220 14.98 -4.78 -7.81
CA THR A 220 15.78 -4.18 -8.89
C THR A 220 15.10 -3.01 -9.58
N ILE A 221 13.78 -2.83 -9.40
CA ILE A 221 13.04 -1.66 -9.86
C ILE A 221 12.99 -0.62 -8.74
N THR A 222 13.47 0.59 -9.03
CA THR A 222 13.56 1.71 -8.07
C THR A 222 12.65 2.88 -8.42
N THR A 223 12.18 2.92 -9.67
CA THR A 223 11.20 3.89 -10.18
C THR A 223 10.23 3.15 -11.07
N PHE A 224 8.94 3.46 -10.94
CA PHE A 224 7.89 2.84 -11.72
C PHE A 224 7.09 3.95 -12.42
N GLY A 225 7.27 4.04 -13.74
CA GLY A 225 6.44 4.89 -14.61
C GLY A 225 5.03 4.31 -14.76
N THR A 226 4.17 4.99 -15.51
CA THR A 226 2.80 4.50 -15.73
C THR A 226 2.84 3.14 -16.42
N ILE A 227 1.99 2.19 -16.00
CA ILE A 227 1.92 0.87 -16.67
C ILE A 227 0.52 0.60 -17.15
N TYR A 228 0.20 1.20 -18.27
CA TYR A 228 -1.05 1.00 -18.96
C TYR A 228 -1.27 -0.46 -19.36
N GLY A 229 -2.52 -0.94 -19.33
CA GLY A 229 -2.89 -2.28 -19.81
C GLY A 229 -2.50 -3.43 -18.89
N VAL A 230 -2.33 -3.15 -17.59
CA VAL A 230 -2.25 -4.15 -16.53
C VAL A 230 -3.60 -4.23 -15.83
N TYR A 231 -4.05 -5.43 -15.47
CA TYR A 231 -5.27 -5.67 -14.70
C TYR A 231 -4.99 -6.68 -13.60
N VAL A 232 -4.91 -6.20 -12.34
CA VAL A 232 -4.56 -7.04 -11.18
C VAL A 232 -5.32 -6.77 -9.91
N ASP A 233 -5.68 -7.84 -9.17
CA ASP A 233 -6.35 -7.71 -7.87
C ASP A 233 -5.45 -7.10 -6.79
N HIS A 234 -4.16 -7.43 -6.79
CA HIS A 234 -3.23 -7.05 -5.73
C HIS A 234 -1.88 -6.54 -6.26
N VAL A 235 -1.48 -5.37 -5.79
CA VAL A 235 -0.18 -4.74 -6.11
C VAL A 235 0.66 -4.61 -4.85
N THR A 236 1.92 -5.07 -4.93
CA THR A 236 2.93 -4.89 -3.88
C THR A 236 4.11 -4.08 -4.42
N ILE A 237 4.36 -2.91 -3.83
CA ILE A 237 5.49 -2.06 -4.18
C ILE A 237 6.69 -2.40 -3.27
N PRO A 238 7.90 -2.67 -3.82
CA PRO A 238 9.07 -3.00 -3.01
C PRO A 238 9.65 -1.77 -2.29
N GLU A 239 10.33 -1.99 -1.17
CA GLU A 239 10.94 -0.92 -0.33
C GLU A 239 12.05 -0.12 -1.04
N SER A 240 12.49 -0.55 -2.22
CA SER A 240 13.47 0.15 -3.06
C SER A 240 12.86 1.28 -3.88
N VAL A 241 11.52 1.31 -4.03
CA VAL A 241 10.82 2.28 -4.88
C VAL A 241 10.60 3.59 -4.12
N THR A 242 11.01 4.70 -4.74
CA THR A 242 10.77 6.06 -4.23
C THR A 242 9.73 6.84 -5.04
N PHE A 243 9.53 6.47 -6.31
CA PHE A 243 8.54 7.05 -7.22
C PHE A 243 7.68 5.94 -7.81
N ALA A 244 6.36 6.02 -7.62
CA ALA A 244 5.39 5.06 -8.15
C ALA A 244 4.26 5.79 -8.89
N SER A 245 4.14 5.54 -10.19
CA SER A 245 3.00 5.94 -11.03
C SER A 245 2.28 4.70 -11.53
N ILE A 246 1.07 4.45 -11.07
CA ILE A 246 0.35 3.19 -11.27
C ILE A 246 -0.96 3.50 -11.98
N ASP A 247 -1.24 2.77 -13.05
CA ASP A 247 -2.47 2.78 -13.84
C ASP A 247 -2.76 1.36 -14.30
N VAL A 248 -3.33 0.56 -13.41
CA VAL A 248 -3.51 -0.89 -13.58
C VAL A 248 -4.97 -1.33 -13.42
N GLY A 249 -5.91 -0.42 -13.66
CA GLY A 249 -7.34 -0.67 -13.64
C GLY A 249 -7.89 -1.03 -12.25
N ASP A 250 -8.62 -2.14 -12.16
CA ASP A 250 -9.34 -2.55 -10.95
C ASP A 250 -8.44 -3.30 -9.96
N ILE A 251 -8.08 -2.65 -8.85
CA ILE A 251 -7.27 -3.18 -7.76
C ILE A 251 -8.11 -3.38 -6.49
N LYS A 252 -7.99 -4.55 -5.85
CA LYS A 252 -8.60 -4.81 -4.54
C LYS A 252 -7.76 -4.33 -3.37
N SER A 253 -6.43 -4.42 -3.49
CA SER A 253 -5.53 -3.87 -2.47
C SER A 253 -4.18 -3.47 -3.05
N ILE A 254 -3.64 -2.37 -2.54
CA ILE A 254 -2.29 -1.90 -2.81
C ILE A 254 -1.49 -1.79 -1.50
N MET A 255 -0.24 -2.23 -1.50
CA MET A 255 0.70 -2.09 -0.38
C MET A 255 1.81 -1.12 -0.77
N ILE A 256 1.92 -0.02 -0.03
CA ILE A 256 2.81 1.10 -0.32
C ILE A 256 3.79 1.25 0.85
N PRO A 257 5.11 1.07 0.62
CA PRO A 257 6.12 1.23 1.66
C PRO A 257 6.43 2.71 1.93
N GLU A 258 7.00 2.99 3.11
CA GLU A 258 7.47 4.31 3.55
C GLU A 258 8.61 4.89 2.70
N SER A 259 9.21 4.08 1.81
CA SER A 259 10.23 4.53 0.86
C SER A 259 9.64 5.43 -0.24
N VAL A 260 8.34 5.29 -0.54
CA VAL A 260 7.67 6.06 -1.59
C VAL A 260 7.51 7.52 -1.15
N GLN A 261 8.05 8.43 -1.96
CA GLN A 261 7.97 9.87 -1.80
C GLN A 261 6.94 10.47 -2.77
N ASP A 262 6.86 9.90 -3.97
CA ASP A 262 5.98 10.34 -5.04
C ASP A 262 5.04 9.20 -5.41
N LEU A 263 3.74 9.40 -5.17
CA LEU A 263 2.70 8.40 -5.40
C LEU A 263 1.62 8.95 -6.33
N TYR A 264 1.50 8.34 -7.50
CA TYR A 264 0.49 8.64 -8.50
C TYR A 264 -0.32 7.37 -8.77
N LEU A 265 -1.58 7.34 -8.37
CA LEU A 265 -2.55 6.29 -8.67
C LEU A 265 -3.58 6.90 -9.62
N ILE A 266 -3.34 6.75 -10.91
CA ILE A 266 -4.11 7.40 -11.98
C ILE A 266 -4.96 6.33 -12.65
N ASP A 267 -6.26 6.61 -12.86
CA ASP A 267 -7.15 5.70 -13.59
C ASP A 267 -7.29 4.29 -12.98
N ASN A 268 -7.16 4.17 -11.65
CA ASN A 268 -7.35 2.90 -10.93
C ASN A 268 -8.65 2.88 -10.13
N THR A 269 -9.46 1.83 -10.27
CA THR A 269 -10.50 1.57 -9.26
C THR A 269 -9.88 0.82 -8.10
N ILE A 270 -9.90 1.38 -6.89
CA ILE A 270 -9.31 0.74 -5.71
C ILE A 270 -10.42 0.42 -4.70
N GLU A 271 -10.54 -0.85 -4.32
CA GLU A 271 -11.59 -1.29 -3.41
C GLU A 271 -11.44 -0.62 -2.03
N LYS A 272 -12.39 0.28 -1.74
CA LYS A 272 -12.70 0.89 -0.44
C LYS A 272 -11.65 1.82 0.15
N THR A 273 -10.40 1.40 0.31
CA THR A 273 -9.45 2.09 1.19
C THR A 273 -8.05 2.13 0.61
N VAL A 274 -7.48 3.32 0.55
CA VAL A 274 -6.05 3.54 0.30
C VAL A 274 -5.39 4.11 1.54
N VAL A 275 -4.23 3.55 1.90
CA VAL A 275 -3.41 4.00 3.02
C VAL A 275 -2.16 4.67 2.45
N ILE A 276 -2.00 5.96 2.71
CA ILE A 276 -0.89 6.77 2.22
C ILE A 276 0.18 6.84 3.33
N PRO A 277 1.40 6.32 3.10
CA PRO A 277 2.48 6.42 4.09
C PRO A 277 2.87 7.86 4.43
N GLY A 278 3.39 8.06 5.64
CA GLY A 278 3.72 9.39 6.17
C GLY A 278 4.81 10.15 5.40
N ASN A 279 5.66 9.43 4.66
CA ASN A 279 6.77 10.02 3.90
C ASN A 279 6.38 10.47 2.49
N VAL A 280 5.14 10.23 2.05
CA VAL A 280 4.69 10.67 0.72
C VAL A 280 4.64 12.20 0.69
N GLU A 281 5.47 12.79 -0.16
CA GLU A 281 5.58 14.24 -0.35
C GLU A 281 4.61 14.75 -1.43
N ASN A 282 4.42 13.98 -2.49
CA ASN A 282 3.47 14.27 -3.55
C ASN A 282 2.55 13.06 -3.74
N VAL A 283 1.26 13.27 -3.53
CA VAL A 283 0.21 12.27 -3.73
C VAL A 283 -0.79 12.75 -4.77
N ALA A 284 -1.11 11.88 -5.72
CA ALA A 284 -2.16 12.07 -6.69
C ALA A 284 -2.89 10.74 -6.87
N ILE A 285 -4.16 10.72 -6.50
CA ILE A 285 -5.09 9.61 -6.62
C ILE A 285 -6.33 10.18 -7.30
N HIS A 286 -6.29 10.28 -8.62
CA HIS A 286 -7.35 10.92 -9.39
C HIS A 286 -7.65 10.14 -10.66
N ILE A 287 -8.79 10.46 -11.26
CA ILE A 287 -9.11 10.01 -12.61
C ILE A 287 -8.34 10.90 -13.60
N GLY A 288 -7.73 10.31 -14.62
CA GLY A 288 -7.26 10.97 -15.83
C GLY A 288 -8.41 11.38 -16.76
N ASP A 289 -8.07 11.99 -17.91
CA ASP A 289 -9.04 12.63 -18.80
C ASP A 289 -10.06 11.67 -19.48
N ALA A 290 -9.82 10.36 -19.43
CA ALA A 290 -10.64 9.33 -20.11
C ALA A 290 -10.96 8.10 -19.23
N GLY A 291 -10.66 8.14 -17.93
CA GLY A 291 -10.73 6.99 -17.03
C GLY A 291 -12.10 6.65 -16.49
N GLU A 292 -12.24 5.40 -16.04
CA GLU A 292 -13.33 4.98 -15.17
C GLU A 292 -13.14 5.57 -13.77
N PRO A 293 -14.22 5.85 -13.04
CA PRO A 293 -14.08 6.51 -11.76
C PRO A 293 -13.49 5.65 -10.65
N ASN A 294 -12.61 6.27 -9.87
CA ASN A 294 -12.09 5.66 -8.66
C ASN A 294 -13.24 5.34 -7.70
N THR A 295 -13.33 4.08 -7.27
CA THR A 295 -14.32 3.57 -6.31
C THR A 295 -13.87 3.70 -4.85
N ILE A 296 -12.86 4.54 -4.60
CA ILE A 296 -12.26 4.72 -3.27
C ILE A 296 -13.27 5.37 -2.34
N GLU A 297 -13.62 4.67 -1.26
CA GLU A 297 -14.55 5.16 -0.25
C GLU A 297 -13.84 5.91 0.88
N ASN A 298 -12.57 5.59 1.11
CA ASN A 298 -11.77 6.06 2.24
C ASN A 298 -10.31 6.25 1.86
N ILE A 299 -9.75 7.37 2.28
CA ILE A 299 -8.31 7.62 2.23
C ILE A 299 -7.82 7.81 3.66
N ILE A 300 -6.80 7.05 4.01
CA ILE A 300 -6.15 7.12 5.32
C ILE A 300 -4.76 7.67 5.09
N PHE A 301 -4.48 8.81 5.70
CA PHE A 301 -3.13 9.33 5.79
C PHE A 301 -2.46 8.75 7.03
N MET A 302 -1.35 8.07 6.82
CA MET A 302 -0.40 7.80 7.88
C MET A 302 0.32 9.09 8.25
N ASP A 303 0.84 9.09 9.45
CA ASP A 303 1.32 10.30 10.06
C ASP A 303 2.63 10.77 9.45
N GLY A 304 2.75 12.07 9.16
CA GLY A 304 3.95 12.66 8.54
C GLY A 304 3.67 13.42 7.25
N ILE A 305 2.55 13.17 6.58
CA ILE A 305 2.22 13.86 5.33
C ILE A 305 2.14 15.38 5.55
N THR A 306 2.86 16.14 4.73
CA THR A 306 2.97 17.60 4.87
C THR A 306 2.27 18.37 3.76
N LYS A 307 2.01 17.71 2.63
CA LYS A 307 1.49 18.31 1.40
C LYS A 307 0.50 17.38 0.71
N ILE A 308 -0.56 17.97 0.18
CA ILE A 308 -1.49 17.35 -0.76
C ILE A 308 -1.35 18.12 -2.08
N SER A 309 -1.09 17.40 -3.18
CA SER A 309 -0.82 17.99 -4.51
C SER A 309 -2.01 18.76 -5.09
N GLU A 310 -1.76 19.49 -6.17
CA GLU A 310 -2.82 19.91 -7.09
C GLU A 310 -3.53 18.67 -7.65
N GLU A 311 -4.87 18.74 -7.74
CA GLU A 311 -5.74 17.66 -8.23
C GLU A 311 -5.59 16.30 -7.50
N ALA A 312 -4.97 16.30 -6.32
CA ALA A 312 -4.52 15.08 -5.64
C ALA A 312 -5.59 14.02 -5.40
N PHE A 313 -6.85 14.41 -5.25
CA PHE A 313 -7.98 13.50 -5.04
C PHE A 313 -9.14 13.86 -5.96
N LYS A 314 -8.85 14.39 -7.15
CA LYS A 314 -9.86 14.78 -8.12
C LYS A 314 -10.63 13.55 -8.63
N GLY A 315 -11.96 13.64 -8.67
CA GLY A 315 -12.80 12.63 -9.30
C GLY A 315 -13.00 11.33 -8.50
N ASN A 316 -12.69 11.24 -7.21
CA ASN A 316 -13.04 10.06 -6.40
C ASN A 316 -14.54 10.10 -6.03
N TYR A 317 -15.41 9.65 -6.94
CA TYR A 317 -16.86 9.82 -6.79
C TYR A 317 -17.46 9.08 -5.59
N SER A 318 -16.83 8.02 -5.08
CA SER A 318 -17.30 7.27 -3.91
C SER A 318 -16.72 7.74 -2.57
N LEU A 319 -15.79 8.71 -2.57
CA LEU A 319 -15.17 9.22 -1.35
C LEU A 319 -16.20 10.04 -0.58
N THR A 320 -16.61 9.58 0.61
CA THR A 320 -17.70 10.23 1.37
C THR A 320 -17.23 11.30 2.35
N THR A 321 -16.06 11.07 2.95
CA THR A 321 -15.39 11.95 3.90
C THR A 321 -13.88 11.84 3.73
N ILE A 322 -13.16 12.91 4.05
CA ILE A 322 -11.71 12.84 4.14
C ILE A 322 -11.21 13.64 5.35
N GLU A 323 -10.30 13.02 6.10
CA GLU A 323 -9.64 13.64 7.26
C GLU A 323 -8.22 14.04 6.89
N ILE A 324 -7.95 15.35 6.94
CA ILE A 324 -6.66 15.96 6.67
C ILE A 324 -5.87 16.06 7.98
N PRO A 325 -4.71 15.39 8.09
CA PRO A 325 -3.91 15.41 9.31
C PRO A 325 -3.41 16.81 9.69
N SER A 326 -3.12 16.99 10.98
CA SER A 326 -2.61 18.25 11.52
C SER A 326 -1.25 18.66 10.93
N THR A 327 -0.47 17.69 10.46
CA THR A 327 0.84 17.86 9.81
C THR A 327 0.74 18.50 8.43
N VAL A 328 -0.42 18.47 7.77
CA VAL A 328 -0.59 19.06 6.43
C VAL A 328 -0.49 20.58 6.50
N THR A 329 0.47 21.12 5.77
CA THR A 329 0.76 22.57 5.70
C THR A 329 0.35 23.18 4.36
N SER A 330 0.19 22.36 3.32
CA SER A 330 -0.15 22.80 1.96
C SER A 330 -1.16 21.86 1.31
N ILE A 331 -2.16 22.43 0.64
CA ILE A 331 -3.10 21.70 -0.23
C ILE A 331 -3.15 22.43 -1.56
N GLY A 332 -2.93 21.70 -2.65
CA GLY A 332 -2.92 22.24 -4.00
C GLY A 332 -4.29 22.69 -4.50
N LYS A 333 -4.27 23.35 -5.66
CA LYS A 333 -5.47 23.78 -6.38
C LYS A 333 -6.29 22.54 -6.76
N ASP A 334 -7.62 22.63 -6.68
CA ASP A 334 -8.56 21.61 -7.16
C ASP A 334 -8.33 20.20 -6.57
N ALA A 335 -7.67 20.12 -5.40
CA ALA A 335 -7.26 18.86 -4.78
C ALA A 335 -8.44 17.91 -4.51
N PHE A 336 -9.64 18.44 -4.31
CA PHE A 336 -10.85 17.66 -4.06
C PHE A 336 -11.92 17.85 -5.15
N GLU A 337 -11.57 18.40 -6.31
CA GLU A 337 -12.56 18.68 -7.37
C GLU A 337 -13.30 17.40 -7.82
N SER A 338 -14.59 17.54 -8.12
CA SER A 338 -15.42 16.46 -8.68
C SER A 338 -15.49 15.19 -7.81
N ASN A 339 -15.38 15.30 -6.48
CA ASN A 339 -15.78 14.21 -5.58
C ASN A 339 -17.28 14.31 -5.27
N ASP A 340 -18.10 13.57 -6.01
CA ASP A 340 -19.57 13.73 -5.98
C ASP A 340 -20.21 13.36 -4.64
N ASP A 341 -19.80 12.24 -4.05
CA ASP A 341 -20.31 11.77 -2.75
C ASP A 341 -19.59 12.39 -1.54
N LEU A 342 -18.54 13.20 -1.76
CA LEU A 342 -17.81 13.85 -0.67
C LEU A 342 -18.70 14.89 -0.01
N THR A 343 -19.03 14.65 1.26
CA THR A 343 -19.93 15.50 2.04
C THR A 343 -19.20 16.40 3.03
N GLU A 344 -18.01 15.99 3.49
CA GLU A 344 -17.25 16.70 4.52
C GLU A 344 -15.74 16.51 4.35
N ILE A 345 -15.00 17.62 4.48
CA ILE A 345 -13.55 17.62 4.65
C ILE A 345 -13.25 18.06 6.09
N VAL A 346 -12.62 17.18 6.88
CA VAL A 346 -12.22 17.47 8.26
C VAL A 346 -10.74 17.83 8.27
N VAL A 347 -10.40 19.04 8.74
CA VAL A 347 -9.00 19.47 8.88
C VAL A 347 -8.61 19.49 10.36
N ARG A 348 -7.69 18.61 10.76
CA ARG A 348 -7.23 18.48 12.15
C ARG A 348 -6.13 19.48 12.51
N GLY A 349 -6.01 19.81 13.79
CA GLY A 349 -4.98 20.71 14.35
C GLY A 349 -5.01 22.13 13.81
N LYS A 350 -6.15 22.57 13.27
CA LYS A 350 -6.31 23.90 12.64
C LYS A 350 -7.67 24.48 13.01
N THR A 351 -7.74 25.80 13.12
CA THR A 351 -9.01 26.54 13.33
C THR A 351 -9.54 27.21 12.06
N SER A 352 -8.72 27.28 11.02
CA SER A 352 -9.02 27.88 9.71
C SER A 352 -8.00 27.42 8.67
N ALA A 353 -8.29 27.63 7.39
CA ALA A 353 -7.35 27.32 6.30
C ALA A 353 -6.07 28.16 6.45
N PRO A 354 -4.87 27.54 6.52
CA PRO A 354 -3.61 28.26 6.54
C PRO A 354 -3.26 28.80 5.14
N SER A 355 -2.31 29.74 5.07
CA SER A 355 -1.89 30.37 3.80
C SER A 355 -1.28 29.42 2.77
N GLY A 356 -0.90 28.20 3.17
CA GLY A 356 -0.41 27.18 2.25
C GLY A 356 -1.52 26.44 1.50
N PHE A 357 -2.79 26.64 1.86
CA PHE A 357 -3.91 26.06 1.12
C PHE A 357 -4.26 26.98 -0.06
N ALA A 358 -4.26 26.43 -1.28
CA ALA A 358 -4.58 27.17 -2.50
C ALA A 358 -6.04 27.65 -2.49
N GLU A 359 -6.41 28.73 -3.18
CA GLU A 359 -7.75 29.35 -3.11
C GLU A 359 -8.92 28.41 -3.45
N ASN A 360 -8.72 27.44 -4.34
CA ASN A 360 -9.74 26.48 -4.79
C ASN A 360 -9.47 25.04 -4.32
N TRP A 361 -8.69 24.87 -3.25
CA TRP A 361 -8.37 23.56 -2.70
C TRP A 361 -9.63 22.73 -2.33
N ASP A 362 -10.69 23.38 -1.84
CA ASP A 362 -11.96 22.79 -1.41
C ASP A 362 -13.10 23.00 -2.42
N CYS A 363 -12.76 23.27 -3.69
CA CYS A 363 -13.76 23.42 -4.73
C CYS A 363 -14.34 22.06 -5.14
N LYS A 364 -15.68 21.97 -5.22
CA LYS A 364 -16.39 20.80 -5.74
C LYS A 364 -16.57 20.87 -7.25
N PHE A 365 -17.08 22.00 -7.74
CA PHE A 365 -17.32 22.21 -9.17
C PHE A 365 -16.71 23.52 -9.65
N TYR A 366 -15.81 23.41 -10.62
CA TYR A 366 -15.20 24.55 -11.30
C TYR A 366 -15.95 24.89 -12.59
N ASP A 367 -16.25 26.17 -12.80
CA ASP A 367 -16.72 26.66 -14.08
C ASP A 367 -15.52 27.06 -14.94
N TRP A 368 -15.27 26.26 -15.98
CA TRP A 368 -14.16 26.44 -16.90
C TRP A 368 -14.30 27.70 -17.79
N GLU A 369 -15.50 28.27 -17.94
CA GLU A 369 -15.71 29.51 -18.70
C GLU A 369 -15.34 30.75 -17.88
N THR A 370 -15.71 30.76 -16.60
CA THR A 370 -15.49 31.91 -15.71
C THR A 370 -14.19 31.80 -14.91
N GLY A 371 -13.67 30.59 -14.74
CA GLY A 371 -12.53 30.30 -13.90
C GLY A 371 -12.83 30.34 -12.41
N GLU A 372 -14.11 30.24 -12.03
CA GLU A 372 -14.59 30.39 -10.66
C GLU A 372 -15.08 29.06 -10.08
N CYS A 373 -14.91 28.91 -8.77
CA CYS A 373 -15.50 27.81 -8.03
C CYS A 373 -17.00 28.07 -7.81
N THR A 374 -17.85 27.19 -8.35
CA THR A 374 -19.31 27.34 -8.29
C THR A 374 -19.94 26.67 -7.07
N GLU A 375 -19.31 25.63 -6.55
CA GLU A 375 -19.73 24.89 -5.35
C GLU A 375 -18.50 24.48 -4.54
N ARG A 376 -18.56 24.61 -3.21
CA ARG A 376 -17.48 24.23 -2.28
C ARG A 376 -17.96 23.17 -1.30
N TYR A 377 -17.04 22.32 -0.86
CA TYR A 377 -17.33 21.33 0.17
C TYR A 377 -17.59 21.98 1.53
N ASN A 378 -18.29 21.25 2.40
CA ASN A 378 -18.35 21.57 3.82
C ASN A 378 -16.99 21.25 4.45
N VAL A 379 -16.29 22.26 4.96
CA VAL A 379 -14.99 22.11 5.62
C VAL A 379 -15.14 22.35 7.12
N VAL A 380 -14.73 21.35 7.92
CA VAL A 380 -14.74 21.42 9.38
C VAL A 380 -13.32 21.47 9.91
N PHE A 381 -12.96 22.59 10.55
CA PHE A 381 -11.69 22.77 11.22
C PHE A 381 -11.80 22.30 12.68
N ARG A 382 -11.00 21.30 13.05
CA ARG A 382 -10.91 20.75 14.41
C ARG A 382 -9.55 21.12 15.03
N PRO A 383 -9.51 22.01 16.03
CA PRO A 383 -8.27 22.49 16.64
C PRO A 383 -7.50 21.42 17.42
#